data_AF-A0A368GDZ3-F1
#
_entry.id   AF-A0A368GDZ3-F1
#
_cell.length_a   1.000
_cell.length_b   1.000
_cell.length_c   1.000
_cell.angle_alpha   90.00
_cell.angle_beta   90.00
_cell.angle_gamma   90.00
#
_symmetry.space_group_name_H-M   'P 1'
#
loop_
_entity.id
_entity.type
_entity.pdbx_description
1 polymer ?
#
loop_
_entity_poly.entity_id
_entity_poly.type
_entity_poly.pdbx_seq_one_letter_code
_entity_poly.pdbx_strand_id
1 'polypeptide(L)'
;MMDCPDHMFHCSHGPCVARAYVCDGEEDCPLGDDERNCTRSSRADPRHSHELTSCDPGMILCADHMACFPKHWVCDGEPDCLDGSDESDCELSVDNFLEETVTELCHPGEHKCSGGRLCIATNRTCDGSIDCPDGDDEGPLCNECRTRTIPCEYNCVNTPLGKCETAEAKRCQHYCEDRHAGYQCACAPGYRLGADGHACRLDRDHEGMLFVALGHEVRSMPLFDSRTSTSGYETAQLVGSLGVVRSIDYLYKEQLLYLTISGSNLNGEIAVSSAGLLRVIRENIAGVGQVAVDWIGGNIFFTQRYPSLTPGINVCTEDGFFCRQIVKGQPADPVDAGKKQQYRGVLQLLIAHFLDLHKRKTN
;
A
#
# COMPACT_ATOMS: atom_id res chain seq x y z
N MET A 1 21.95 -17.56 19.58
CA MET A 1 20.52 -17.69 19.93
C MET A 1 19.75 -17.31 18.69
N MET A 2 19.13 -18.30 18.04
CA MET A 2 18.20 -18.07 16.94
C MET A 2 16.86 -17.77 17.60
N ASP A 3 16.49 -16.50 17.71
CA ASP A 3 15.12 -16.15 18.08
C ASP A 3 14.22 -16.47 16.88
N CYS A 4 13.25 -17.36 17.11
CA CYS A 4 12.19 -17.63 16.15
C CYS A 4 11.24 -16.42 16.10
N PRO A 5 10.64 -16.09 14.95
CA PRO A 5 9.52 -15.16 14.88
C PRO A 5 8.39 -15.57 15.85
N ASP A 6 7.66 -14.60 16.42
CA ASP A 6 6.65 -14.82 17.48
C ASP A 6 5.57 -15.87 17.15
N HIS A 7 5.37 -16.19 15.88
CA HIS A 7 4.38 -17.16 15.38
C HIS A 7 4.94 -18.56 15.12
N MET A 8 6.19 -18.84 15.46
CA MET A 8 6.84 -20.15 15.31
C MET A 8 7.19 -20.76 16.67
N PHE A 9 7.22 -22.10 16.74
CA PHE A 9 7.62 -22.85 17.93
C PHE A 9 9.13 -23.10 17.90
N HIS A 10 9.80 -22.81 19.03
CA HIS A 10 11.24 -22.93 19.16
C HIS A 10 11.61 -24.32 19.71
N CYS A 11 12.23 -25.16 18.87
CA CYS A 11 12.77 -26.45 19.31
C CYS A 11 13.97 -26.24 20.25
N SER A 12 14.09 -27.05 21.30
CA SER A 12 15.20 -26.98 22.27
C SER A 12 16.57 -27.14 21.60
N HIS A 13 16.62 -27.96 20.55
CA HIS A 13 17.74 -28.07 19.63
C HIS A 13 17.20 -28.20 18.22
N GLY A 14 17.46 -27.21 17.34
CA GLY A 14 17.10 -27.31 15.93
C GLY A 14 16.47 -26.05 15.35
N PRO A 15 15.96 -26.15 14.11
CA PRO A 15 15.20 -25.07 13.48
C PRO A 15 13.84 -24.86 14.17
N CYS A 16 13.22 -23.71 13.94
CA CYS A 16 11.88 -23.40 14.40
C CYS A 16 10.84 -24.15 13.56
N VAL A 17 9.80 -24.68 14.19
CA VAL A 17 8.68 -25.35 13.50
C VAL A 17 7.43 -24.47 13.55
N ALA A 18 6.50 -24.65 12.62
CA ALA A 18 5.25 -23.90 12.64
C ALA A 18 4.41 -24.31 13.85
N ARG A 19 3.64 -23.39 14.44
CA ARG A 19 2.79 -23.71 15.59
C ARG A 19 1.70 -24.75 15.30
N ALA A 20 1.39 -24.99 14.03
CA ALA A 20 0.49 -26.05 13.60
C ALA A 20 1.09 -27.47 13.78
N TYR A 21 2.42 -27.59 13.79
CA TYR A 21 3.19 -28.82 14.00
C TYR A 21 3.61 -29.00 15.46
N VAL A 22 2.76 -28.58 16.39
CA VAL A 22 3.00 -28.73 17.83
C VAL A 22 1.86 -29.53 18.40
N CYS A 23 2.18 -30.71 18.95
CA CYS A 23 1.21 -31.66 19.47
C CYS A 23 0.25 -32.21 18.39
N ASP A 24 0.72 -32.32 17.15
CA ASP A 24 -0.01 -32.88 16.00
C ASP A 24 0.24 -34.39 15.81
N GLY A 25 1.19 -34.95 16.58
CA GLY A 25 1.50 -36.37 16.62
C GLY A 25 2.66 -36.78 15.73
N GLU A 26 3.33 -35.85 15.05
CA GLU A 26 4.59 -36.08 14.33
C GLU A 26 5.78 -35.47 15.10
N GLU A 27 6.96 -36.11 15.02
CA GLU A 27 8.18 -35.57 15.65
C GLU A 27 8.89 -34.62 14.67
N ASP A 28 8.49 -33.35 14.63
CA ASP A 28 9.06 -32.33 13.75
C ASP A 28 10.29 -31.63 14.37
N CYS A 29 10.37 -31.56 15.70
CA CYS A 29 11.63 -31.17 16.35
C CYS A 29 12.64 -32.34 16.36
N PRO A 30 13.96 -32.08 16.24
CA PRO A 30 15.00 -33.12 16.24
C PRO A 30 15.08 -34.00 17.49
N LEU A 31 14.50 -33.56 18.59
CA LEU A 31 14.39 -34.32 19.83
C LEU A 31 12.92 -34.63 20.17
N GLY A 32 11.97 -34.26 19.31
CA GLY A 32 10.52 -34.38 19.55
C GLY A 32 10.03 -33.51 20.71
N ASP A 33 10.52 -32.27 20.85
CA ASP A 33 10.13 -31.30 21.91
C ASP A 33 8.70 -30.77 21.74
N ASP A 34 8.32 -30.57 20.49
CA ASP A 34 7.00 -30.23 19.98
C ASP A 34 5.89 -31.19 20.44
N GLU A 35 6.23 -32.45 20.68
CA GLU A 35 5.28 -33.48 21.14
C GLU A 35 5.27 -33.70 22.67
N ARG A 36 6.04 -32.90 23.43
CA ARG A 36 6.19 -33.07 24.88
C ARG A 36 5.31 -32.10 25.66
N ASN A 37 4.79 -32.56 26.79
CA ASN A 37 3.96 -31.76 27.71
C ASN A 37 2.68 -31.18 27.09
N CYS A 38 2.19 -31.83 26.05
CA CYS A 38 0.86 -31.67 25.52
C CYS A 38 -0.18 -32.12 26.58
N THR A 39 -0.74 -31.15 27.31
CA THR A 39 -1.88 -31.36 28.21
C THR A 39 -3.11 -31.83 27.43
N ARG A 40 -4.15 -32.39 28.07
CA ARG A 40 -5.39 -32.80 27.38
C ARG A 40 -6.14 -31.66 26.66
N SER A 41 -5.69 -30.43 26.81
CA SER A 41 -6.16 -29.27 26.05
C SER A 41 -5.24 -28.90 24.86
N SER A 42 -4.25 -29.75 24.57
CA SER A 42 -3.17 -29.48 23.63
C SER A 42 -2.54 -30.80 23.16
N ARG A 43 -3.32 -31.80 22.74
CA ARG A 43 -2.80 -33.02 22.09
C ARG A 43 -3.81 -33.56 21.10
N ALA A 44 -3.39 -33.72 19.85
CA ALA A 44 -4.09 -34.37 18.76
C ALA A 44 -4.74 -35.69 19.19
N ASP A 45 -6.07 -35.71 19.18
CA ASP A 45 -6.90 -36.90 19.04
C ASP A 45 -7.39 -36.89 17.58
N PRO A 46 -7.24 -37.98 16.79
CA PRO A 46 -7.74 -38.06 15.41
C PRO A 46 -9.28 -37.97 15.29
N ARG A 47 -9.99 -37.63 16.37
CA ARG A 47 -11.45 -37.60 16.49
C ARG A 47 -12.02 -36.43 17.30
N HIS A 48 -11.25 -35.38 17.60
CA HIS A 48 -11.80 -34.17 18.22
C HIS A 48 -11.39 -32.90 17.47
N SER A 49 -12.21 -32.60 16.47
CA SER A 49 -12.76 -31.29 16.13
C SER A 49 -12.26 -30.11 16.96
N HIS A 50 -11.41 -29.28 16.34
CA HIS A 50 -11.17 -27.92 16.78
C HIS A 50 -12.43 -27.10 16.46
N GLU A 51 -13.34 -26.98 17.42
CA GLU A 51 -14.52 -26.13 17.31
C GLU A 51 -14.06 -24.66 17.22
N LEU A 52 -14.10 -24.07 16.02
CA LEU A 52 -13.76 -22.68 15.80
C LEU A 52 -14.83 -21.79 16.44
N THR A 53 -14.43 -20.88 17.32
CA THR A 53 -15.38 -20.00 18.02
C THR A 53 -15.67 -18.70 17.25
N SER A 54 -14.83 -18.34 16.28
CA SER A 54 -15.01 -17.15 15.43
C SER A 54 -14.08 -17.17 14.22
N CYS A 55 -14.54 -16.64 13.08
CA CYS A 55 -13.75 -16.46 11.86
C CYS A 55 -13.22 -15.02 11.71
N ASP A 56 -12.23 -14.83 10.83
CA ASP A 56 -11.75 -13.52 10.41
C ASP A 56 -12.86 -12.69 9.71
N PRO A 57 -12.78 -11.35 9.71
CA PRO A 57 -13.78 -10.49 9.09
C PRO A 57 -13.99 -10.82 7.59
N GLY A 58 -15.22 -11.17 7.21
CA GLY A 58 -15.57 -11.55 5.84
C GLY A 58 -15.70 -13.07 5.61
N MET A 59 -15.37 -13.87 6.61
CA MET A 59 -15.55 -15.32 6.63
C MET A 59 -16.71 -15.73 7.55
N ILE A 60 -17.42 -16.79 7.19
CA ILE A 60 -18.55 -17.40 7.91
C ILE A 60 -18.11 -18.78 8.41
N LEU A 61 -18.56 -19.13 9.61
CA LEU A 61 -18.28 -20.41 10.25
C LEU A 61 -19.31 -21.45 9.82
N CYS A 62 -18.87 -22.64 9.41
CA CYS A 62 -19.74 -23.80 9.16
C CYS A 62 -20.53 -24.17 10.44
N ALA A 63 -21.72 -24.76 10.30
CA ALA A 63 -22.57 -25.08 11.46
C ALA A 63 -21.96 -26.13 12.40
N ASP A 64 -21.13 -27.03 11.87
CA ASP A 64 -20.28 -27.95 12.64
C ASP A 64 -19.11 -27.27 13.36
N HIS A 65 -18.92 -25.96 13.14
CA HIS A 65 -17.85 -25.13 13.66
C HIS A 65 -16.44 -25.65 13.27
N MET A 66 -16.31 -26.43 12.19
CA MET A 66 -15.05 -27.06 11.81
C MET A 66 -14.22 -26.25 10.82
N ALA A 67 -14.87 -25.40 10.02
CA ALA A 67 -14.23 -24.62 8.98
C ALA A 67 -14.86 -23.23 8.83
N CYS A 68 -14.08 -22.29 8.32
CA CYS A 68 -14.57 -20.99 7.89
C CYS A 68 -14.51 -20.91 6.37
N PHE A 69 -15.55 -20.36 5.76
CA PHE A 69 -15.65 -20.16 4.33
C PHE A 69 -16.01 -18.70 4.04
N PRO A 70 -15.68 -18.17 2.85
CA PRO A 70 -16.06 -16.82 2.48
C PRO A 70 -17.58 -16.64 2.43
N LYS A 71 -18.07 -15.46 2.84
CA LYS A 71 -19.51 -15.15 2.82
C LYS A 71 -20.21 -15.35 1.46
N HIS A 72 -19.46 -15.35 0.37
CA HIS A 72 -20.00 -15.51 -0.98
C HIS A 72 -20.17 -16.99 -1.42
N TRP A 73 -19.76 -17.96 -0.59
CA TRP A 73 -19.96 -19.40 -0.82
C TRP A 73 -21.11 -19.95 0.05
N VAL A 74 -22.08 -19.10 0.39
CA VAL A 74 -23.32 -19.56 1.03
C VAL A 74 -24.33 -19.81 -0.09
N CYS A 75 -24.86 -21.03 -0.18
CA CYS A 75 -25.86 -21.41 -1.19
C CYS A 75 -25.39 -21.14 -2.64
N ASP A 76 -24.11 -21.39 -2.93
CA ASP A 76 -23.54 -21.25 -4.28
C ASP A 76 -23.63 -22.54 -5.11
N GLY A 77 -24.14 -23.61 -4.49
CA GLY A 77 -24.43 -24.89 -5.12
C GLY A 77 -23.30 -25.91 -5.03
N GLU A 78 -22.17 -25.57 -4.41
CA GLU A 78 -21.12 -26.52 -4.04
C GLU A 78 -20.99 -26.60 -2.50
N PRO A 79 -20.95 -27.82 -1.92
CA PRO A 79 -20.76 -27.97 -0.48
C PRO A 79 -19.30 -27.71 -0.10
N ASP A 80 -19.03 -26.52 0.41
CA ASP A 80 -17.74 -26.08 0.93
C ASP A 80 -17.58 -26.41 2.43
N CYS A 81 -18.67 -26.52 3.17
CA CYS A 81 -18.63 -27.10 4.50
C CYS A 81 -18.70 -28.64 4.44
N LEU A 82 -17.94 -29.30 5.32
CA LEU A 82 -17.95 -30.77 5.44
C LEU A 82 -19.31 -31.34 5.84
N ASP A 83 -20.10 -30.56 6.59
CA ASP A 83 -21.48 -30.88 6.96
C ASP A 83 -22.51 -30.39 5.93
N GLY A 84 -22.07 -29.72 4.85
CA GLY A 84 -22.90 -29.09 3.83
C GLY A 84 -23.81 -27.99 4.39
N SER A 85 -23.45 -27.39 5.53
CA SER A 85 -24.27 -26.41 6.22
C SER A 85 -24.43 -25.10 5.46
N ASP A 86 -23.43 -24.75 4.66
CA ASP A 86 -23.41 -23.66 3.69
C ASP A 86 -24.47 -23.82 2.59
N GLU A 87 -24.90 -25.05 2.30
CA GLU A 87 -25.91 -25.40 1.30
C GLU A 87 -27.24 -25.87 1.94
N SER A 88 -27.35 -25.81 3.27
CA SER A 88 -28.54 -26.24 4.01
C SER A 88 -29.35 -25.03 4.50
N ASP A 89 -30.67 -25.06 4.29
CA ASP A 89 -31.61 -24.00 4.68
C ASP A 89 -31.53 -22.67 3.87
N CYS A 90 -31.31 -22.80 2.55
CA CYS A 90 -31.41 -21.68 1.60
C CYS A 90 -32.85 -21.11 1.43
N GLU A 91 -33.85 -21.65 2.16
CA GLU A 91 -35.25 -21.22 2.10
C GLU A 91 -35.66 -20.22 3.22
N LEU A 92 -34.82 -19.90 4.21
CA LEU A 92 -35.22 -19.08 5.38
C LEU A 92 -34.28 -17.93 5.79
N SER A 93 -33.49 -17.37 4.86
CA SER A 93 -32.74 -16.13 5.11
C SER A 93 -33.50 -14.85 4.70
N VAL A 94 -34.82 -14.91 4.53
CA VAL A 94 -35.63 -13.80 4.00
C VAL A 94 -36.39 -12.98 5.06
N ASP A 95 -36.54 -13.42 6.32
CA ASP A 95 -37.50 -12.76 7.22
C ASP A 95 -36.97 -12.06 8.50
N ASN A 96 -35.66 -11.93 8.73
CA ASN A 96 -35.17 -11.18 9.91
C ASN A 96 -33.84 -10.43 9.74
N PHE A 97 -33.64 -9.71 8.64
CA PHE A 97 -32.72 -8.58 8.65
C PHE A 97 -33.35 -7.37 7.97
N LEU A 98 -33.35 -6.28 8.72
CA LEU A 98 -33.96 -5.00 8.43
C LEU A 98 -33.51 -4.49 7.05
N GLU A 99 -34.51 -4.23 6.22
CA GLU A 99 -34.67 -3.18 5.21
C GLU A 99 -33.49 -2.19 5.01
N GLU A 100 -32.28 -2.66 4.64
CA GLU A 100 -31.21 -1.76 4.15
C GLU A 100 -30.03 -2.40 3.37
N THR A 101 -30.06 -3.67 2.95
CA THR A 101 -28.92 -4.30 2.23
C THR A 101 -29.29 -5.20 1.05
N VAL A 102 -30.26 -4.80 0.22
CA VAL A 102 -30.56 -5.50 -1.06
C VAL A 102 -29.78 -4.88 -2.22
N THR A 103 -28.44 -4.83 -2.12
CA THR A 103 -27.59 -4.24 -3.17
C THR A 103 -26.61 -5.20 -3.84
N GLU A 104 -26.51 -6.47 -3.44
CA GLU A 104 -25.54 -7.41 -4.04
C GLU A 104 -26.12 -8.83 -4.18
N LEU A 105 -26.96 -9.06 -5.19
CA LEU A 105 -27.51 -10.39 -5.53
C LEU A 105 -27.18 -10.84 -6.97
N CYS A 106 -26.58 -9.98 -7.80
CA CYS A 106 -26.17 -10.32 -9.15
C CYS A 106 -24.64 -10.30 -9.25
N HIS A 107 -24.06 -11.26 -9.95
CA HIS A 107 -22.61 -11.34 -10.14
C HIS A 107 -22.09 -10.14 -10.94
N PRO A 108 -20.80 -9.78 -10.81
CA PRO A 108 -20.17 -8.81 -11.70
C PRO A 108 -20.33 -9.26 -13.16
N GLY A 109 -21.04 -8.47 -13.98
CA GLY A 109 -21.39 -8.83 -15.37
C GLY A 109 -22.84 -9.31 -15.57
N GLU A 110 -23.69 -9.18 -14.54
CA GLU A 110 -25.12 -9.45 -14.61
C GLU A 110 -25.94 -8.18 -14.30
N HIS A 111 -27.04 -8.01 -15.03
CA HIS A 111 -28.02 -6.94 -14.85
C HIS A 111 -29.20 -7.42 -14.02
N LYS A 112 -29.55 -6.65 -12.99
CA LYS A 112 -30.70 -6.93 -12.12
C LYS A 112 -31.98 -6.36 -12.71
N CYS A 113 -32.98 -7.21 -12.95
CA CYS A 113 -34.31 -6.75 -13.32
C CYS A 113 -34.98 -6.00 -12.15
N SER A 114 -35.79 -4.99 -12.46
CA SER A 114 -36.48 -4.10 -11.51
C SER A 114 -37.46 -4.85 -10.60
N GLY A 115 -37.98 -5.99 -11.06
CA GLY A 115 -38.76 -6.96 -10.26
C GLY A 115 -37.97 -7.69 -9.16
N GLY A 116 -36.67 -7.38 -9.02
CA GLY A 116 -35.92 -7.53 -7.77
C GLY A 116 -35.27 -8.89 -7.52
N ARG A 117 -35.48 -9.90 -8.38
CA ARG A 117 -34.96 -11.27 -8.16
C ARG A 117 -34.37 -11.99 -9.37
N LEU A 118 -34.54 -11.47 -10.59
CA LEU A 118 -33.95 -12.05 -11.79
C LEU A 118 -32.70 -11.26 -12.20
N CYS A 119 -31.58 -11.96 -12.36
CA CYS A 119 -30.36 -11.42 -12.95
C CYS A 119 -30.20 -12.00 -14.35
N ILE A 120 -29.99 -11.14 -15.34
CA ILE A 120 -29.69 -11.53 -16.72
C ILE A 120 -28.25 -11.15 -17.06
N ALA A 121 -27.59 -11.86 -17.96
CA ALA A 121 -26.24 -11.48 -18.37
C ALA A 121 -26.24 -10.09 -19.05
N THR A 122 -25.20 -9.27 -18.86
CA THR A 122 -25.13 -7.91 -19.46
C THR A 122 -25.16 -7.91 -20.99
N ASN A 123 -24.88 -9.04 -21.65
CA ASN A 123 -25.04 -9.16 -23.11
C ASN A 123 -26.49 -9.35 -23.57
N ARG A 124 -27.43 -9.55 -22.63
CA ARG A 124 -28.87 -9.67 -22.84
C ARG A 124 -29.64 -8.40 -22.45
N THR A 125 -28.93 -7.34 -22.07
CA THR A 125 -29.53 -6.01 -21.98
C THR A 125 -29.41 -5.30 -23.32
N CYS A 126 -30.48 -4.68 -23.78
CA CYS A 126 -30.51 -3.95 -25.05
C CYS A 126 -30.17 -4.80 -26.28
N ASP A 127 -30.51 -6.10 -26.25
CA ASP A 127 -30.29 -7.06 -27.34
C ASP A 127 -31.54 -7.22 -28.25
N GLY A 128 -32.64 -6.56 -27.90
CA GLY A 128 -33.92 -6.56 -28.61
C GLY A 128 -34.87 -7.69 -28.17
N SER A 129 -34.51 -8.47 -27.16
CA SER A 129 -35.33 -9.49 -26.52
C SER A 129 -35.92 -8.94 -25.23
N ILE A 130 -37.15 -9.33 -24.88
CA ILE A 130 -37.65 -9.14 -23.52
C ILE A 130 -37.20 -10.36 -22.71
N ASP A 131 -36.06 -10.25 -22.02
CA ASP A 131 -35.51 -11.26 -21.11
C ASP A 131 -35.88 -11.00 -19.65
N CYS A 132 -36.18 -9.75 -19.25
CA CYS A 132 -36.78 -9.47 -17.95
C CYS A 132 -38.32 -9.56 -17.98
N PRO A 133 -39.00 -9.94 -16.86
CA PRO A 133 -40.46 -10.11 -16.82
C PRO A 133 -41.25 -8.85 -17.16
N ASP A 134 -40.70 -7.69 -16.82
CA ASP A 134 -41.29 -6.37 -17.07
C ASP A 134 -40.73 -5.69 -18.34
N GLY A 135 -39.82 -6.37 -19.06
CA GLY A 135 -39.14 -5.83 -20.24
C GLY A 135 -38.25 -4.62 -19.97
N ASP A 136 -37.81 -4.46 -18.73
CA ASP A 136 -36.98 -3.34 -18.31
C ASP A 136 -35.51 -3.48 -18.74
N ASP A 137 -35.13 -4.64 -19.28
CA ASP A 137 -33.88 -4.88 -19.99
C ASP A 137 -33.83 -4.24 -21.40
N GLU A 138 -34.97 -3.79 -21.92
CA GLU A 138 -35.12 -3.09 -23.21
C GLU A 138 -35.65 -1.66 -23.02
N GLY A 139 -35.12 -0.98 -21.99
CA GLY A 139 -35.53 0.37 -21.61
C GLY A 139 -35.35 1.42 -22.72
N PRO A 140 -35.98 2.59 -22.56
CA PRO A 140 -36.05 3.63 -23.59
C PRO A 140 -34.68 4.20 -24.01
N LEU A 141 -33.63 3.97 -23.21
CA LEU A 141 -32.28 4.49 -23.43
C LEU A 141 -31.32 3.45 -24.05
N CYS A 142 -31.80 2.27 -24.44
CA CYS A 142 -30.99 1.17 -24.99
C CYS A 142 -30.23 1.49 -26.30
N ASN A 143 -30.47 2.63 -26.94
CA ASN A 143 -29.83 3.04 -28.20
C ASN A 143 -29.00 4.33 -28.09
N GLU A 144 -28.81 4.88 -26.89
CA GLU A 144 -28.23 6.22 -26.73
C GLU A 144 -26.74 6.32 -27.11
N CYS A 145 -25.97 5.24 -26.96
CA CYS A 145 -24.59 5.21 -27.44
C CYS A 145 -24.49 5.27 -28.96
N ARG A 146 -25.56 4.89 -29.68
CA ARG A 146 -25.62 4.88 -31.14
C ARG A 146 -26.07 6.23 -31.71
N THR A 147 -26.84 7.02 -30.96
CA THR A 147 -27.43 8.30 -31.41
C THR A 147 -26.65 9.56 -31.02
N ARG A 148 -25.46 9.42 -30.39
CA ARG A 148 -24.50 10.51 -30.07
C ARG A 148 -25.04 11.66 -29.21
N THR A 149 -26.16 11.47 -28.51
CA THR A 149 -26.81 12.54 -27.72
C THR A 149 -26.25 12.71 -26.30
N ILE A 150 -25.41 11.80 -25.81
CA ILE A 150 -24.76 11.89 -24.49
C ILE A 150 -23.23 11.86 -24.66
N PRO A 151 -22.48 12.85 -24.15
CA PRO A 151 -21.02 12.82 -24.15
C PRO A 151 -20.55 12.00 -22.93
N CYS A 152 -20.47 10.67 -23.04
CA CYS A 152 -19.73 9.90 -22.03
C CYS A 152 -18.23 10.26 -22.14
N GLU A 153 -17.58 10.49 -20.99
CA GLU A 153 -16.15 10.83 -20.89
C GLU A 153 -15.23 9.62 -21.18
N TYR A 154 -15.77 8.39 -21.09
CA TYR A 154 -15.02 7.13 -21.21
C TYR A 154 -15.65 6.17 -22.24
N ASN A 155 -16.40 5.17 -21.79
CA ASN A 155 -17.11 4.21 -22.63
C ASN A 155 -18.61 4.31 -22.39
N CYS A 156 -19.37 4.34 -23.49
CA CYS A 156 -20.82 4.27 -23.46
C CYS A 156 -21.23 2.81 -23.66
N VAL A 157 -21.94 2.25 -22.68
CA VAL A 157 -22.55 0.91 -22.78
C VAL A 157 -24.05 1.10 -22.91
N ASN A 158 -24.64 0.46 -23.91
CA ASN A 158 -26.10 0.44 -24.05
C ASN A 158 -26.67 -0.30 -22.85
N THR A 159 -27.39 0.45 -22.02
CA THR A 159 -28.10 -0.08 -20.85
C THR A 159 -29.49 0.52 -20.83
N PRO A 160 -30.47 -0.14 -20.21
CA PRO A 160 -31.86 0.33 -20.21
C PRO A 160 -32.06 1.73 -19.63
N LEU A 161 -31.14 2.14 -18.74
CA LEU A 161 -31.13 3.42 -18.02
C LEU A 161 -30.01 4.38 -18.46
N GLY A 162 -29.20 4.05 -19.47
CA GLY A 162 -28.17 4.96 -20.00
C GLY A 162 -26.98 5.23 -19.06
N LYS A 163 -26.38 4.18 -18.50
CA LYS A 163 -25.21 4.27 -17.59
C LYS A 163 -23.89 4.28 -18.39
N CYS A 164 -23.03 5.27 -18.14
CA CYS A 164 -21.62 5.20 -18.56
C CYS A 164 -20.83 4.36 -17.54
N GLU A 165 -20.01 3.41 -18.00
CA GLU A 165 -19.06 2.72 -17.11
C GLU A 165 -17.99 3.72 -16.67
N THR A 166 -17.83 3.89 -15.36
CA THR A 166 -16.60 4.48 -14.83
C THR A 166 -15.51 3.43 -14.96
N ALA A 167 -14.53 3.70 -15.81
CA ALA A 167 -13.43 2.79 -16.09
C ALA A 167 -12.83 2.22 -14.80
N GLU A 168 -12.68 0.89 -14.76
CA GLU A 168 -11.68 0.26 -13.91
C GLU A 168 -10.37 1.05 -14.06
N ALA A 169 -9.86 1.50 -12.92
CA ALA A 169 -8.88 2.58 -12.78
C ALA A 169 -7.80 2.59 -13.87
N LYS A 170 -7.65 3.74 -14.56
CA LYS A 170 -6.51 4.08 -15.44
C LYS A 170 -5.20 3.51 -14.87
N ARG A 171 -4.72 2.38 -15.39
CA ARG A 171 -3.62 1.57 -14.81
C ARG A 171 -2.23 2.07 -15.23
N CYS A 172 -2.05 3.39 -15.36
CA CYS A 172 -0.78 3.99 -15.75
C CYS A 172 0.15 4.16 -14.55
N GLN A 173 1.42 3.78 -14.69
CA GLN A 173 2.39 3.93 -13.60
C GLN A 173 2.75 5.40 -13.29
N HIS A 174 2.88 6.25 -14.31
CA HIS A 174 3.24 7.67 -14.14
C HIS A 174 2.11 8.61 -14.58
N TYR A 175 1.94 8.83 -15.88
CA TYR A 175 0.97 9.77 -16.42
C TYR A 175 -0.05 9.04 -17.29
N CYS A 176 -1.27 9.58 -17.31
CA CYS A 176 -2.36 9.12 -18.16
C CYS A 176 -2.84 10.31 -19.01
N GLU A 177 -2.79 10.15 -20.32
CA GLU A 177 -3.20 11.16 -21.29
C GLU A 177 -4.47 10.69 -22.01
N ASP A 178 -5.52 11.52 -21.95
CA ASP A 178 -6.80 11.21 -22.59
C ASP A 178 -6.70 11.36 -24.12
N ARG A 179 -7.33 10.43 -24.85
CA ARG A 179 -7.41 10.41 -26.31
C ARG A 179 -8.84 10.17 -26.78
N HIS A 180 -9.12 10.54 -28.02
CA HIS A 180 -10.45 10.40 -28.65
C HIS A 180 -11.05 8.97 -28.67
N ALA A 181 -10.26 7.93 -28.37
CA ALA A 181 -10.69 6.54 -28.32
C ALA A 181 -10.23 5.81 -27.04
N GLY A 182 -9.96 6.53 -25.95
CA GLY A 182 -9.53 5.95 -24.67
C GLY A 182 -8.46 6.79 -23.98
N TYR A 183 -7.45 6.14 -23.42
CA TYR A 183 -6.29 6.81 -22.82
C TYR A 183 -4.99 6.13 -23.22
N GLN A 184 -3.88 6.85 -23.11
CA GLN A 184 -2.55 6.28 -23.22
C GLN A 184 -1.72 6.62 -21.98
N CYS A 185 -0.86 5.71 -21.57
CA CYS A 185 0.09 6.01 -20.51
C CYS A 185 1.32 6.73 -21.07
N ALA A 186 1.82 7.70 -20.31
CA ALA A 186 3.05 8.42 -20.60
C ALA A 186 3.99 8.37 -19.37
N CYS A 187 5.27 8.58 -19.61
CA CYS A 187 6.31 8.45 -18.59
C CYS A 187 6.99 9.79 -18.31
N ALA A 188 7.40 9.99 -17.06
CA ALA A 188 8.30 11.07 -16.64
C ALA A 188 9.57 11.11 -17.51
N PRO A 189 10.16 12.30 -17.72
CA PRO A 189 11.46 12.42 -18.38
C PRO A 189 12.50 11.46 -17.79
N GLY A 190 13.29 10.81 -18.64
CA GLY A 190 14.24 9.76 -18.22
C GLY A 190 13.63 8.36 -18.07
N TYR A 191 12.33 8.21 -18.31
CA TYR A 191 11.63 6.92 -18.33
C TYR A 191 10.97 6.69 -19.68
N ARG A 192 10.94 5.42 -20.09
CA ARG A 192 10.32 4.91 -21.30
C ARG A 192 9.17 3.98 -20.96
N LEU A 193 8.11 4.06 -21.76
CA LEU A 193 6.96 3.18 -21.61
C LEU A 193 7.35 1.74 -21.94
N GLY A 194 6.96 0.82 -21.08
CA GLY A 194 7.15 -0.61 -21.24
C GLY A 194 6.31 -1.16 -22.40
N ALA A 195 6.65 -2.36 -22.84
CA ALA A 195 5.90 -3.06 -23.89
C ALA A 195 4.45 -3.39 -23.45
N ASP A 196 4.18 -3.37 -22.14
CA ASP A 196 2.85 -3.52 -21.56
C ASP A 196 1.96 -2.27 -21.73
N GLY A 197 2.51 -1.16 -22.23
CA GLY A 197 1.78 0.09 -22.45
C GLY A 197 1.35 0.80 -21.18
N HIS A 198 1.80 0.34 -20.01
CA HIS A 198 1.33 0.82 -18.70
C HIS A 198 2.47 1.12 -17.71
N ALA A 199 3.52 0.30 -17.70
CA ALA A 199 4.64 0.46 -16.79
C ALA A 199 5.71 1.39 -17.38
N CYS A 200 6.31 2.21 -16.55
CA CYS A 200 7.42 3.09 -16.92
C CYS A 200 8.74 2.52 -16.38
N ARG A 201 9.71 2.35 -17.27
CA ARG A 201 11.05 1.83 -16.94
C ARG A 201 12.08 2.90 -17.23
N LEU A 202 13.16 2.94 -16.45
CA LEU A 202 14.24 3.90 -16.68
C LEU A 202 14.80 3.71 -18.10
N ASP A 203 15.04 4.81 -18.80
CA ASP A 203 15.65 4.76 -20.11
C ASP A 203 17.15 4.41 -19.99
N ARG A 204 17.66 3.58 -20.92
CA ARG A 204 19.02 3.00 -20.82
C ARG A 204 20.14 4.04 -20.90
N ASP A 205 19.81 5.24 -21.33
CA ASP A 205 20.73 6.38 -21.45
C ASP A 205 20.80 7.23 -20.17
N HIS A 206 20.01 6.91 -19.13
CA HIS A 206 20.02 7.61 -17.85
C HIS A 206 20.68 6.76 -16.76
N GLU A 207 21.82 7.24 -16.27
CA GLU A 207 22.52 6.66 -15.11
C GLU A 207 21.75 7.06 -13.83
N GLY A 208 21.02 6.11 -13.26
CA GLY A 208 20.39 6.27 -11.95
C GLY A 208 21.38 6.00 -10.83
N MET A 209 21.33 6.79 -9.75
CA MET A 209 22.12 6.57 -8.54
C MET A 209 21.20 6.36 -7.34
N LEU A 210 21.48 5.34 -6.55
CA LEU A 210 20.84 5.09 -5.26
C LEU A 210 21.77 5.52 -4.15
N PHE A 211 21.29 6.40 -3.28
CA PHE A 211 21.99 6.81 -2.06
C PHE A 211 21.37 6.13 -0.84
N VAL A 212 22.21 5.63 0.06
CA VAL A 212 21.78 4.94 1.28
C VAL A 212 22.53 5.51 2.47
N ALA A 213 21.79 6.01 3.45
CA ALA A 213 22.33 6.43 4.74
C ALA A 213 22.55 5.20 5.65
N LEU A 214 23.79 5.00 6.09
CA LEU A 214 24.23 3.88 6.92
C LEU A 214 24.94 4.41 8.16
N GLY A 215 24.18 4.71 9.22
CA GLY A 215 24.77 5.18 10.47
C GLY A 215 25.54 6.49 10.28
N HIS A 216 26.87 6.42 10.25
CA HIS A 216 27.80 7.56 10.15
C HIS A 216 28.30 7.85 8.72
N GLU A 217 27.73 7.21 7.71
CA GLU A 217 28.13 7.41 6.31
C GLU A 217 26.93 7.38 5.36
N VAL A 218 27.12 7.94 4.17
CA VAL A 218 26.21 7.75 3.04
C VAL A 218 26.97 7.04 1.93
N ARG A 219 26.41 5.94 1.44
CA ARG A 219 26.93 5.21 0.28
C ARG A 219 26.10 5.50 -0.94
N SER A 220 26.73 5.53 -2.10
CA SER A 220 26.05 5.60 -3.39
C SER A 220 26.30 4.33 -4.20
N MET A 221 25.31 3.93 -5.00
CA MET A 221 25.43 2.81 -5.93
C MET A 221 24.72 3.15 -7.25
N PRO A 222 25.37 2.93 -8.41
CA PRO A 222 24.69 3.06 -9.70
C PRO A 222 23.62 1.97 -9.83
N LEU A 223 22.45 2.35 -10.35
CA LEU A 223 21.32 1.45 -10.59
C LEU A 223 21.50 0.61 -11.87
N PHE A 224 22.38 1.02 -12.78
CA PHE A 224 22.75 0.29 -14.00
C PHE A 224 24.24 0.44 -14.28
N ASP A 225 25.00 -0.67 -14.32
CA ASP A 225 26.33 -0.73 -14.93
C ASP A 225 26.29 -1.79 -16.05
N SER A 226 26.23 -1.32 -17.30
CA SER A 226 26.27 -2.18 -18.48
C SER A 226 27.70 -2.49 -18.94
N ARG A 227 28.75 -1.90 -18.34
CA ARG A 227 30.11 -1.98 -18.92
C ARG A 227 31.17 -2.55 -17.99
N THR A 228 30.93 -2.72 -16.71
CA THR A 228 31.92 -3.34 -15.84
C THR A 228 31.31 -4.20 -14.74
N SER A 229 31.62 -5.50 -14.77
CA SER A 229 31.53 -6.37 -13.59
C SER A 229 32.64 -5.99 -12.60
N THR A 230 32.60 -4.76 -12.09
CA THR A 230 33.34 -4.37 -10.90
C THR A 230 32.35 -3.78 -9.92
N SER A 231 31.96 -4.62 -8.97
CA SER A 231 31.29 -4.22 -7.73
C SER A 231 32.19 -3.25 -6.97
N GLY A 232 32.11 -1.97 -7.32
CA GLY A 232 32.85 -0.89 -6.68
C GLY A 232 31.84 0.11 -6.13
N TYR A 233 31.72 0.17 -4.80
CA TYR A 233 31.04 1.27 -4.12
C TYR A 233 31.83 2.55 -4.41
N GLU A 234 31.44 3.31 -5.44
CA GLU A 234 32.34 4.35 -5.96
C GLU A 234 32.53 5.54 -5.02
N THR A 235 31.60 5.80 -4.09
CA THR A 235 31.80 6.87 -3.09
C THR A 235 31.12 6.59 -1.74
N ALA A 236 31.88 6.79 -0.67
CA ALA A 236 31.37 6.89 0.71
C ALA A 236 31.54 8.33 1.19
N GLN A 237 30.43 9.02 1.46
CA GLN A 237 30.48 10.28 2.20
C GLN A 237 30.55 9.96 3.68
N LEU A 238 31.73 10.14 4.28
CA LEU A 238 31.89 10.05 5.72
C LEU A 238 31.30 11.31 6.38
N VAL A 239 30.39 11.09 7.32
CA VAL A 239 29.89 12.13 8.24
C VAL A 239 30.72 12.14 9.53
N GLY A 240 31.47 11.06 9.78
CA GLY A 240 32.49 11.00 10.82
C GLY A 240 31.92 11.21 12.23
N SER A 241 32.54 12.10 12.99
CA SER A 241 32.18 12.38 14.39
C SER A 241 30.97 13.30 14.57
N LEU A 242 30.37 13.83 13.49
CA LEU A 242 29.21 14.73 13.59
C LEU A 242 27.99 14.01 14.16
N GLY A 243 27.78 12.75 13.78
CA GLY A 243 26.72 11.92 14.32
C GLY A 243 26.17 10.94 13.31
N VAL A 244 24.90 10.56 13.51
CA VAL A 244 24.20 9.57 12.70
C VAL A 244 23.32 10.27 11.67
N VAL A 245 23.47 9.89 10.40
CA VAL A 245 22.62 10.36 9.30
C VAL A 245 21.20 9.86 9.50
N ARG A 246 20.24 10.78 9.45
CA ARG A 246 18.80 10.51 9.68
C ARG A 246 18.02 10.47 8.38
N SER A 247 18.32 11.37 7.46
CA SER A 247 17.69 11.48 6.16
C SER A 247 18.62 12.17 5.17
N ILE A 248 18.38 11.89 3.90
CA ILE A 248 19.08 12.50 2.78
C ILE A 248 18.06 12.98 1.73
N ASP A 249 18.42 14.01 0.98
CA ASP A 249 17.75 14.40 -0.26
C ASP A 249 18.79 14.96 -1.25
N TYR A 250 18.52 14.90 -2.55
CA TYR A 250 19.53 15.18 -3.57
C TYR A 250 19.04 16.18 -4.62
N LEU A 251 19.83 17.22 -4.86
CA LEU A 251 19.63 18.18 -5.93
C LEU A 251 20.49 17.80 -7.13
N TYR A 252 19.86 17.15 -8.12
CA TYR A 252 20.55 16.58 -9.28
C TYR A 252 21.31 17.60 -10.13
N LYS A 253 20.69 18.76 -10.45
CA LYS A 253 21.29 19.76 -11.34
C LYS A 253 22.60 20.35 -10.81
N GLU A 254 22.72 20.48 -9.49
CA GLU A 254 23.89 21.08 -8.83
C GLU A 254 24.78 20.03 -8.15
N GLN A 255 24.40 18.75 -8.23
CA GLN A 255 25.08 17.63 -7.60
C GLN A 255 25.23 17.78 -6.07
N LEU A 256 24.26 18.39 -5.41
CA LEU A 256 24.28 18.63 -3.96
C LEU A 256 23.50 17.56 -3.21
N LEU A 257 24.14 16.96 -2.21
CA LEU A 257 23.51 16.00 -1.29
C LEU A 257 23.21 16.69 0.03
N TYR A 258 21.93 16.85 0.36
CA TYR A 258 21.49 17.38 1.65
C TYR A 258 21.29 16.25 2.64
N LEU A 259 21.73 16.47 3.87
CA LEU A 259 21.69 15.49 4.94
C LEU A 259 21.17 16.12 6.23
N THR A 260 20.40 15.35 7.00
CA THR A 260 20.17 15.63 8.42
C THR A 260 20.97 14.66 9.26
N ILE A 261 21.66 15.19 10.27
CA ILE A 261 22.57 14.45 11.14
C ILE A 261 22.08 14.64 12.57
N SER A 262 21.99 13.55 13.33
CA SER A 262 21.68 13.59 14.76
C SER A 262 22.92 13.23 15.56
N GLY A 263 23.36 14.16 16.41
CA GLY A 263 24.39 13.93 17.41
C GLY A 263 23.88 13.17 18.65
N SER A 264 24.79 12.93 19.58
CA SER A 264 24.58 12.14 20.81
C SER A 264 23.58 12.74 21.80
N ASN A 265 23.42 14.07 21.81
CA ASN A 265 22.53 14.80 22.71
C ASN A 265 21.22 15.24 22.04
N LEU A 266 20.78 14.54 20.99
CA LEU A 266 19.62 14.92 20.16
C LEU A 266 19.75 16.31 19.49
N ASN A 267 20.88 17.00 19.65
CA ASN A 267 21.28 18.11 18.81
C ASN A 267 21.56 17.56 17.42
N GLY A 268 20.98 18.19 16.41
CA GLY A 268 21.17 17.81 15.04
C GLY A 268 21.63 18.95 14.17
N GLU A 269 22.18 18.56 13.02
CA GLU A 269 22.63 19.44 11.98
C GLU A 269 21.88 19.18 10.67
N ILE A 270 21.78 20.22 9.86
CA ILE A 270 21.56 20.10 8.42
C ILE A 270 22.89 20.42 7.75
N ALA A 271 23.33 19.50 6.89
CA ALA A 271 24.55 19.62 6.13
C ALA A 271 24.29 19.42 4.64
N VAL A 272 25.16 20.00 3.82
CA VAL A 272 25.19 19.78 2.37
C VAL A 272 26.56 19.24 2.00
N SER A 273 26.60 18.19 1.20
CA SER A 273 27.81 17.68 0.58
C SER A 273 27.83 18.04 -0.91
N SER A 274 28.98 18.55 -1.35
CA SER A 274 29.29 18.84 -2.75
C SER A 274 30.67 18.27 -3.06
N ALA A 275 30.78 17.43 -4.08
CA ALA A 275 32.04 16.80 -4.49
C ALA A 275 32.82 16.14 -3.32
N GLY A 276 32.11 15.51 -2.37
CA GLY A 276 32.68 14.85 -1.20
C GLY A 276 33.00 15.76 -0.02
N LEU A 277 32.89 17.09 -0.20
CA LEU A 277 33.10 18.06 0.87
C LEU A 277 31.78 18.31 1.61
N LEU A 278 31.75 17.94 2.89
CA LEU A 278 30.62 18.17 3.77
C LEU A 278 30.70 19.55 4.43
N ARG A 279 29.62 20.32 4.34
CA ARG A 279 29.46 21.63 5.00
C ARG A 279 28.17 21.64 5.82
N VAL A 280 28.29 21.94 7.12
CA VAL A 280 27.13 22.21 7.98
C VAL A 280 26.56 23.58 7.64
N ILE A 281 25.28 23.63 7.30
CA ILE A 281 24.56 24.88 6.99
C ILE A 281 23.66 25.32 8.14
N ARG A 282 23.30 24.40 9.04
CA ARG A 282 22.58 24.72 10.27
C ARG A 282 22.90 23.71 11.36
N GLU A 283 23.08 24.21 12.57
CA GLU A 283 23.46 23.42 13.76
C GLU A 283 22.47 23.65 14.91
N ASN A 284 22.65 22.88 16.00
CA ASN A 284 21.87 23.01 17.24
C ASN A 284 20.35 22.83 17.05
N ILE A 285 19.95 21.95 16.13
CA ILE A 285 18.54 21.63 15.86
C ILE A 285 18.11 20.47 16.74
N ALA A 286 17.34 20.76 17.79
CA ALA A 286 16.84 19.74 18.71
C ALA A 286 15.88 18.76 18.00
N GLY A 287 16.25 17.49 17.89
CA GLY A 287 15.40 16.43 17.36
C GLY A 287 15.18 16.51 15.85
N VAL A 288 16.22 16.84 15.09
CA VAL A 288 16.13 16.87 13.62
C VAL A 288 15.74 15.50 13.05
N GLY A 289 14.85 15.51 12.07
CA GLY A 289 14.30 14.32 11.44
C GLY A 289 14.66 14.26 9.96
N GLN A 290 13.64 14.29 9.12
CA GLN A 290 13.74 14.16 7.68
C GLN A 290 14.04 15.50 7.00
N VAL A 291 14.71 15.47 5.86
CA VAL A 291 14.95 16.64 5.00
C VAL A 291 14.34 16.45 3.62
N ALA A 292 13.90 17.54 3.01
CA ALA A 292 13.57 17.60 1.60
C ALA A 292 13.91 18.98 1.01
N VAL A 293 14.27 19.02 -0.27
CA VAL A 293 14.79 20.20 -0.96
C VAL A 293 13.81 20.66 -2.02
N ASP A 294 13.43 21.93 -1.93
CA ASP A 294 12.72 22.66 -2.98
C ASP A 294 13.73 23.47 -3.80
N TRP A 295 14.21 22.86 -4.88
CA TRP A 295 15.16 23.48 -5.78
C TRP A 295 14.55 24.58 -6.68
N ILE A 296 13.23 24.72 -6.71
CA ILE A 296 12.57 25.79 -7.49
C ILE A 296 12.51 27.05 -6.62
N GLY A 297 12.11 26.90 -5.37
CA GLY A 297 12.01 28.00 -4.41
C GLY A 297 13.31 28.33 -3.66
N GLY A 298 14.35 27.49 -3.75
CA GLY A 298 15.60 27.66 -2.99
C GLY A 298 15.40 27.44 -1.49
N ASN A 299 14.54 26.48 -1.13
CA ASN A 299 14.15 26.21 0.26
C ASN A 299 14.47 24.79 0.68
N ILE A 300 14.77 24.62 1.96
CA ILE A 300 15.02 23.33 2.60
C ILE A 300 13.94 23.11 3.65
N PHE A 301 13.19 22.03 3.50
CA PHE A 301 12.19 21.60 4.46
C PHE A 301 12.78 20.51 5.36
N PHE A 302 12.51 20.60 6.66
CA PHE A 302 12.92 19.55 7.57
C PHE A 302 11.93 19.34 8.70
N THR A 303 11.90 18.13 9.21
CA THR A 303 11.02 17.74 10.31
C THR A 303 11.77 17.84 11.63
N GLN A 304 11.06 18.26 12.67
CA GLN A 304 11.64 18.40 14.00
C GLN A 304 10.75 17.72 15.02
N ARG A 305 11.33 16.84 15.83
CA ARG A 305 10.65 16.10 16.89
C ARG A 305 11.55 15.97 18.10
N TYR A 306 11.26 16.75 19.13
CA TYR A 306 11.95 16.70 20.41
C TYR A 306 10.93 16.57 21.56
N PRO A 307 11.20 15.78 22.62
CA PRO A 307 10.23 15.54 23.68
C PRO A 307 9.65 16.80 24.34
N SER A 308 10.45 17.86 24.47
CA SER A 308 10.03 19.12 25.08
C SER A 308 9.63 20.22 24.08
N LEU A 309 9.56 19.91 22.78
CA LEU A 309 9.15 20.87 21.74
C LEU A 309 7.91 20.38 21.01
N THR A 310 7.11 21.33 20.52
CA THR A 310 6.02 21.04 19.60
C THR A 310 6.61 20.45 18.30
N PRO A 311 6.28 19.20 17.93
CA PRO A 311 6.79 18.61 16.71
C PRO A 311 6.28 19.40 15.50
N GLY A 312 6.97 19.35 14.36
CA GLY A 312 6.50 20.07 13.20
C GLY A 312 7.40 20.03 11.99
N ILE A 313 6.98 20.78 10.98
CA ILE A 313 7.72 21.00 9.73
C ILE A 313 8.23 22.43 9.75
N ASN A 314 9.53 22.55 9.50
CA ASN A 314 10.24 23.79 9.37
C ASN A 314 10.70 23.97 7.94
N VAL A 315 10.84 25.22 7.53
CA VAL A 315 11.46 25.63 6.27
C VAL A 315 12.65 26.52 6.58
N CYS A 316 13.72 26.37 5.82
CA CYS A 316 14.90 27.22 5.80
C CYS A 316 15.17 27.71 4.39
N THR A 317 15.85 28.84 4.25
CA THR A 317 16.58 29.19 3.02
C THR A 317 17.68 28.16 2.76
N GLU A 318 18.09 28.01 1.50
CA GLU A 318 19.12 27.04 1.07
C GLU A 318 20.47 27.18 1.80
N ASP A 319 20.80 28.39 2.23
CA ASP A 319 21.98 28.70 3.04
C ASP A 319 21.83 28.42 4.54
N GLY A 320 20.63 28.04 4.99
CA GLY A 320 20.31 27.72 6.38
C GLY A 320 20.12 28.91 7.33
N PHE A 321 20.25 30.16 6.83
CA PHE A 321 20.20 31.36 7.68
C PHE A 321 18.80 31.65 8.21
N PHE A 322 17.81 31.73 7.33
CA PHE A 322 16.45 32.10 7.71
C PHE A 322 15.56 30.87 7.78
N CYS A 323 15.03 30.60 8.97
CA CYS A 323 14.14 29.45 9.15
C CYS A 323 12.89 29.79 9.92
N ARG A 324 11.81 29.10 9.58
CA ARG A 324 10.48 29.28 10.18
C ARG A 324 9.77 27.95 10.30
N GLN A 325 9.10 27.75 11.43
CA GLN A 325 8.15 26.65 11.57
C GLN A 325 6.86 27.00 10.84
N ILE A 326 6.48 26.14 9.89
CA ILE A 326 5.30 26.34 9.03
C ILE A 326 4.16 25.39 9.40
N VAL A 327 4.47 24.24 9.99
CA VAL A 327 3.47 23.31 10.52
C VAL A 327 3.82 22.98 11.96
N LYS A 328 2.82 23.13 12.84
CA LYS A 328 2.90 22.74 14.26
C LYS A 328 2.02 21.50 14.46
N GLY A 329 2.63 20.42 14.91
CA GLY A 329 1.92 19.23 15.36
C GLY A 329 1.41 19.41 16.79
N GLN A 330 0.67 18.41 17.29
CA GLN A 330 0.26 18.38 18.69
C GLN A 330 1.42 17.86 19.57
N PRO A 331 1.59 18.40 20.80
CA PRO A 331 2.52 17.82 21.76
C PRO A 331 2.20 16.35 21.99
N ALA A 332 3.23 15.52 22.17
CA ALA A 332 2.99 14.13 22.55
C ALA A 332 2.40 14.10 23.97
N ASP A 333 1.20 13.53 24.13
CA ASP A 333 0.64 13.26 25.45
C ASP A 333 1.58 12.29 26.19
N PRO A 334 1.96 12.54 27.44
CA PRO A 334 2.89 11.67 28.19
C PRO A 334 2.34 10.25 28.39
N VAL A 335 1.02 10.07 28.24
CA VAL A 335 0.32 8.77 28.36
C VAL A 335 0.38 7.95 27.07
N ASP A 336 0.58 8.59 25.91
CA ASP A 336 0.49 7.94 24.58
C ASP A 336 1.88 7.61 23.98
N ALA A 337 2.94 7.67 24.79
CA ALA A 337 4.31 7.37 24.39
C ALA A 337 4.52 5.93 23.85
N GLY A 338 3.54 5.04 24.04
CA GLY A 338 3.49 3.67 23.50
C GLY A 338 2.94 3.54 22.08
N LYS A 339 2.14 4.50 21.57
CA LYS A 339 1.61 4.48 20.20
C LYS A 339 2.57 5.17 19.22
N LYS A 340 3.83 4.76 19.22
CA LYS A 340 4.89 5.33 18.37
C LYS A 340 4.94 4.64 17.00
N GLN A 341 3.99 4.90 16.10
CA GLN A 341 4.18 4.54 14.68
C GLN A 341 3.38 5.39 13.66
N GLN A 342 2.41 6.21 14.08
CA GLN A 342 1.43 6.77 13.14
C GLN A 342 1.90 7.99 12.32
N TYR A 343 2.98 8.67 12.71
CA TYR A 343 3.40 9.93 12.08
C TYR A 343 4.61 9.84 11.15
N ARG A 344 5.25 8.66 11.02
CA ARG A 344 6.42 8.50 10.13
C ARG A 344 6.04 8.53 8.65
N GLY A 345 4.90 7.93 8.27
CA GLY A 345 4.46 7.86 6.86
C GLY A 345 3.70 9.11 6.38
N VAL A 346 2.89 9.73 7.25
CA VAL A 346 2.03 10.88 6.88
C VAL A 346 2.86 12.12 6.53
N LEU A 347 3.98 12.33 7.23
CA LEU A 347 4.85 13.49 7.00
C LEU A 347 5.69 13.37 5.71
N GLN A 348 6.06 12.14 5.34
CA GLN A 348 6.77 11.81 4.10
C GLN A 348 5.91 12.14 2.87
N LEU A 349 4.64 11.72 2.91
CA LEU A 349 3.65 11.99 1.87
C LEU A 349 3.33 13.48 1.75
N LEU A 350 3.21 14.21 2.86
CA LEU A 350 2.91 15.63 2.82
C LEU A 350 4.04 16.46 2.19
N ILE A 351 5.30 16.19 2.54
CA ILE A 351 6.43 16.91 1.95
C ILE A 351 6.62 16.53 0.47
N ALA A 352 6.51 15.25 0.13
CA ALA A 352 6.59 14.80 -1.26
C ALA A 352 5.44 15.38 -2.11
N HIS A 353 4.21 15.40 -1.59
CA HIS A 353 3.05 15.93 -2.30
C HIS A 353 3.09 17.46 -2.44
N PHE A 354 3.56 18.18 -1.42
CA PHE A 354 3.72 19.63 -1.50
C PHE A 354 4.81 20.03 -2.52
N LEU A 355 5.91 19.28 -2.56
CA LEU A 355 6.97 19.47 -3.55
C LEU A 355 6.50 19.09 -4.97
N ASP A 356 5.74 18.00 -5.13
CA ASP A 356 5.19 17.59 -6.44
C ASP A 356 4.16 18.61 -6.96
N LEU A 357 3.24 19.09 -6.11
CA LEU A 357 2.27 20.13 -6.47
C LEU A 357 2.94 21.46 -6.87
N HIS A 358 4.02 21.84 -6.19
CA HIS A 358 4.77 23.05 -6.54
C HIS A 358 5.53 22.89 -7.87
N LYS A 359 6.10 21.70 -8.13
CA LYS A 359 6.80 21.35 -9.38
C LYS A 359 5.84 21.28 -10.59
N ARG A 360 4.58 20.88 -10.39
CA ARG A 360 3.57 20.83 -11.47
C ARG A 360 3.01 22.19 -11.90
N LYS A 361 3.08 23.23 -11.05
CA LYS A 361 2.58 24.58 -11.39
C LYS A 361 3.60 25.46 -12.13
N THR A 362 4.84 25.00 -12.25
CA THR A 362 5.98 25.79 -12.77
C THR A 362 6.54 25.26 -14.09
N ASN A 363 5.99 24.16 -14.61
CA ASN A 363 6.07 23.73 -16.02
C ASN A 363 4.69 23.90 -16.65
#